data_AF-A0A957ZE29-F1
#
_entry.id   AF-A0A957ZE29-F1
#
_cell.length_a   1.000
_cell.length_b   1.000
_cell.length_c   1.000
_cell.angle_alpha   90.00
_cell.angle_beta   90.00
_cell.angle_gamma   90.00
#
_symmetry.space_group_name_H-M   'P 1'
#
loop_
_entity.id
_entity.type
_entity.pdbx_description
1 polymer ?
#
loop_
_entity_poly.entity_id
_entity_poly.type
_entity_poly.pdbx_seq_one_letter_code
_entity_poly.pdbx_strand_id
1 'polypeptide(L)'
;MPATPHVERHFNASETVRDIVIGMSDGLTVPFALAAGLSGAVAQTNLVVAAGLAEIAAGSIAMGLGGYLAARSDEEHYHAECRREEQEIEEVPQAEVAEVATVFRNYGLAEEHVKAVTDA
;
A
#
# COMPACT_ATOMS: atom_id res chain seq x y z
N MET A 1 -4.24 35.80 -27.22
CA MET A 1 -5.18 35.24 -26.23
C MET A 1 -4.37 34.92 -24.98
N PRO A 2 -4.76 35.34 -23.77
CA PRO A 2 -4.06 34.89 -22.57
C PRO A 2 -4.32 33.39 -22.39
N ALA A 3 -3.29 32.60 -22.13
CA ALA A 3 -3.42 31.17 -21.87
C ALA A 3 -4.10 30.98 -20.51
N THR A 4 -5.28 30.34 -20.51
CA THR A 4 -5.97 29.95 -19.28
C THR A 4 -5.09 28.92 -18.55
N PRO A 5 -4.78 29.09 -17.25
CA PRO A 5 -4.03 28.08 -16.51
C PRO A 5 -4.86 26.79 -16.44
N HIS A 6 -4.29 25.68 -16.91
CA HIS A 6 -4.90 24.37 -16.76
C HIS A 6 -4.74 23.92 -15.30
N VAL A 7 -5.83 23.95 -14.53
CA VAL A 7 -5.83 23.54 -13.12
C VAL A 7 -6.46 22.16 -13.03
N GLU A 8 -5.63 21.12 -12.91
CA GLU A 8 -6.09 19.76 -12.67
C GLU A 8 -6.28 19.52 -11.17
N ARG A 9 -7.43 18.98 -10.79
CA ARG A 9 -7.69 18.51 -9.43
C ARG A 9 -7.70 16.99 -9.44
N HIS A 10 -6.59 16.40 -9.03
CA HIS A 10 -6.47 14.96 -8.81
C HIS A 10 -6.92 14.62 -7.39
N PHE A 11 -7.73 13.56 -7.25
CA PHE A 11 -8.18 13.08 -5.95
C PHE A 11 -7.09 12.24 -5.29
N ASN A 12 -6.29 12.87 -4.42
CA ASN A 12 -5.13 12.24 -3.80
C ASN A 12 -5.45 11.40 -2.55
N ALA A 13 -6.73 11.16 -2.24
CA ALA A 13 -7.15 10.46 -1.02
C ALA A 13 -7.66 9.02 -1.27
N SER A 14 -7.41 8.46 -2.46
CA SER A 14 -7.89 7.12 -2.82
C SER A 14 -7.43 6.03 -1.86
N GLU A 15 -6.19 6.11 -1.38
CA GLU A 15 -5.63 5.14 -0.44
C GLU A 15 -6.29 5.24 0.93
N THR A 16 -6.44 6.46 1.47
CA THR A 16 -7.14 6.69 2.73
C THR A 16 -8.59 6.22 2.68
N VAL A 17 -9.29 6.48 1.57
CA VAL A 17 -10.67 6.01 1.39
C VAL A 17 -10.70 4.48 1.34
N ARG A 18 -9.77 3.84 0.63
CA ARG A 18 -9.66 2.38 0.59
C ARG A 18 -9.49 1.81 1.99
N ASP A 19 -8.56 2.34 2.77
CA ASP A 19 -8.24 1.81 4.10
C ASP A 19 -9.42 1.99 5.08
N ILE A 20 -10.15 3.11 4.99
CA ILE A 20 -11.40 3.32 5.74
C ILE A 20 -12.46 2.30 5.34
N VAL A 21 -12.66 2.05 4.05
CA VAL A 21 -13.68 1.10 3.57
C VAL A 21 -13.37 -0.32 4.01
N ILE A 22 -12.10 -0.74 3.93
CA ILE A 22 -11.66 -2.06 4.42
C ILE A 22 -11.89 -2.16 5.94
N GLY A 23 -11.44 -1.16 6.72
CA GLY A 23 -11.63 -1.13 8.17
C GLY A 23 -13.10 -1.15 8.60
N MET A 24 -13.97 -0.41 7.93
CA MET A 24 -15.41 -0.45 8.20
C MET A 24 -16.04 -1.79 7.84
N SER A 25 -15.62 -2.41 6.75
CA SER A 25 -16.15 -3.70 6.31
C SER A 25 -15.85 -4.81 7.33
N ASP A 26 -14.62 -4.86 7.82
CA ASP A 26 -14.22 -5.83 8.85
C ASP A 26 -14.86 -5.50 10.20
N GLY A 27 -14.82 -4.22 10.61
CA GLY A 27 -15.37 -3.73 11.88
C GLY A 27 -16.90 -3.82 11.99
N LEU A 28 -17.62 -4.04 10.89
CA LEU A 28 -19.05 -4.34 10.90
C LEU A 28 -19.34 -5.84 10.84
N THR A 29 -18.54 -6.61 10.10
CA THR A 29 -18.84 -8.02 9.82
C THR A 29 -18.44 -8.94 10.97
N VAL A 30 -17.23 -8.78 11.51
CA VAL A 30 -16.70 -9.69 12.54
C VAL A 30 -17.41 -9.52 13.88
N PRO A 31 -17.60 -8.30 14.43
CA PRO A 31 -18.30 -8.15 15.71
C PRO A 31 -19.77 -8.57 15.61
N PHE A 32 -20.41 -8.34 14.45
CA PHE A 32 -21.78 -8.79 14.21
C PHE A 32 -21.88 -10.31 14.22
N ALA A 33 -21.03 -11.01 13.46
CA ALA A 33 -21.03 -12.46 13.41
C ALA A 33 -20.74 -13.09 14.79
N LEU A 34 -19.80 -12.50 15.54
CA LEU A 34 -19.49 -12.90 16.92
C LEU A 34 -20.70 -12.73 17.84
N ALA A 35 -21.33 -11.56 17.83
CA ALA A 35 -22.51 -11.28 18.67
C ALA A 35 -23.71 -12.18 18.31
N ALA A 36 -23.95 -12.42 17.02
CA ALA A 36 -25.00 -13.32 16.54
C ALA A 36 -24.75 -14.77 16.96
N GLY A 37 -23.51 -15.25 16.84
CA GLY A 37 -23.12 -16.59 17.28
C GLY A 37 -23.26 -16.79 18.80
N LEU A 38 -22.79 -15.82 19.58
CA LEU A 38 -22.90 -15.85 21.05
C LEU A 38 -24.36 -15.80 21.53
N SER A 39 -25.22 -15.05 20.85
CA SER A 39 -26.63 -14.93 21.20
C SER A 39 -27.41 -16.25 21.06
N GLY A 40 -26.93 -17.19 20.24
CA GLY A 40 -27.48 -18.54 20.15
C GLY A 40 -27.04 -19.49 21.29
N ALA A 41 -25.94 -19.18 21.97
CA ALA A 41 -25.33 -20.04 22.98
C ALA A 41 -25.39 -19.48 24.42
N VAL A 42 -25.53 -18.17 24.57
CA VAL A 42 -25.45 -17.45 25.85
C VAL A 42 -26.70 -16.58 26.03
N ALA A 43 -27.44 -16.81 27.13
CA ALA A 43 -28.66 -16.06 27.45
C ALA A 43 -28.40 -14.66 28.03
N GLN A 44 -27.17 -14.39 28.47
CA GLN A 44 -26.76 -13.16 29.14
C GLN A 44 -26.26 -12.11 28.14
N THR A 45 -27.12 -11.13 27.81
CA THR A 45 -26.81 -10.04 26.87
C THR A 45 -25.58 -9.21 27.25
N ASN A 46 -25.36 -8.99 28.55
CA ASN A 46 -24.19 -8.26 29.04
C ASN A 46 -22.88 -8.96 28.66
N LEU A 47 -22.86 -10.29 28.64
CA LEU A 47 -21.69 -11.07 28.24
C LEU A 47 -21.41 -10.91 26.75
N VAL A 48 -22.46 -10.94 25.92
CA VAL A 48 -22.35 -10.75 24.46
C VAL A 48 -21.82 -9.37 24.12
N VAL A 49 -22.33 -8.32 24.77
CA VAL A 49 -21.86 -6.94 24.56
C VAL A 49 -20.41 -6.77 25.02
N ALA A 50 -20.05 -7.32 26.18
CA ALA A 50 -18.68 -7.25 26.68
C ALA A 50 -17.68 -7.95 25.73
N ALA A 51 -18.06 -9.13 25.21
CA ALA A 51 -17.25 -9.86 24.24
C ALA A 51 -17.10 -9.09 22.92
N GLY A 52 -18.18 -8.50 22.39
CA GLY A 52 -18.13 -7.70 21.17
C GLY A 52 -17.27 -6.45 21.32
N LEU A 53 -17.36 -5.74 22.45
CA LEU A 53 -16.50 -4.58 22.71
C LEU A 53 -15.02 -4.97 22.84
N ALA A 54 -14.73 -6.10 23.50
CA ALA A 54 -13.37 -6.61 23.60
C ALA A 54 -12.81 -7.00 22.22
N GLU A 55 -13.62 -7.61 21.36
CA GLU A 55 -13.24 -7.98 20.01
C GLU A 55 -13.00 -6.75 19.12
N ILE A 56 -13.88 -5.74 19.14
CA ILE A 56 -13.68 -4.47 18.42
C ILE A 56 -12.37 -3.78 18.87
N ALA A 57 -12.11 -3.74 20.18
CA ALA A 57 -10.89 -3.13 20.70
C ALA A 57 -9.64 -3.91 20.25
N ALA A 58 -9.66 -5.25 20.35
CA ALA A 58 -8.54 -6.08 19.93
C ALA A 58 -8.33 -6.03 18.40
N GLY A 59 -9.40 -6.12 17.61
CA GLY A 59 -9.37 -6.08 16.15
C GLY A 59 -8.90 -4.74 15.61
N SER A 60 -9.37 -3.62 16.16
CA SER A 60 -8.91 -2.29 15.74
C SER A 60 -7.42 -2.06 16.01
N ILE A 61 -6.92 -2.50 17.17
CA ILE A 61 -5.48 -2.44 17.49
C ILE A 61 -4.68 -3.33 16.54
N ALA A 62 -5.14 -4.57 16.31
CA ALA A 62 -4.47 -5.52 15.44
C ALA A 62 -4.38 -5.02 13.99
N MET A 63 -5.48 -4.53 13.41
CA MET A 63 -5.48 -3.96 12.07
C MET A 63 -4.64 -2.68 11.98
N GLY A 64 -4.77 -1.77 12.95
CA GLY A 64 -4.02 -0.52 12.94
C GLY A 64 -2.51 -0.74 13.01
N LEU A 65 -2.06 -1.60 13.93
CA LEU A 65 -0.64 -1.95 14.04
C LEU A 65 -0.17 -2.79 12.85
N GLY A 66 -0.99 -3.71 12.36
CA GLY A 66 -0.67 -4.54 11.19
C GLY A 66 -0.44 -3.71 9.94
N GLY A 67 -1.34 -2.77 9.65
CA GLY A 67 -1.20 -1.84 8.53
C GLY A 67 0.02 -0.91 8.69
N TYR A 68 0.24 -0.37 9.88
CA TYR A 68 1.41 0.47 10.16
C TYR A 68 2.73 -0.28 9.98
N LEU A 69 2.84 -1.50 10.51
CA LEU A 69 4.06 -2.30 10.40
C LEU A 69 4.31 -2.74 8.95
N ALA A 70 3.25 -3.06 8.19
CA ALA A 70 3.38 -3.37 6.77
C ALA A 70 3.90 -2.15 5.99
N ALA A 71 3.28 -0.97 6.17
CA ALA A 71 3.71 0.25 5.49
C ALA A 71 5.16 0.64 5.85
N ARG A 72 5.53 0.51 7.13
CA ARG A 72 6.90 0.74 7.58
C ARG A 72 7.89 -0.25 6.98
N SER A 73 7.52 -1.53 6.88
CA SER A 73 8.37 -2.55 6.26
C SER A 73 8.58 -2.26 4.78
N ASP A 74 7.54 -1.81 4.07
CA ASP A 74 7.64 -1.43 2.65
C ASP A 74 8.54 -0.21 2.48
N GLU A 75 8.43 0.80 3.36
CA GLU A 75 9.31 1.97 3.38
C GLU A 75 10.78 1.60 3.64
N GLU A 76 11.04 0.77 4.65
CA GLU A 76 12.38 0.30 4.98
C GLU A 76 12.98 -0.53 3.82
N HIS A 77 12.17 -1.37 3.17
CA HIS A 77 12.58 -2.14 2.00
C HIS A 77 12.90 -1.23 0.80
N TYR A 78 12.05 -0.26 0.50
CA TYR A 78 12.27 0.71 -0.57
C TYR A 78 13.59 1.47 -0.39
N HIS A 79 13.88 1.96 0.82
CA HIS A 79 15.13 2.65 1.11
C HIS A 79 16.35 1.73 1.12
N ALA A 80 16.17 0.44 1.39
CA ALA A 80 17.24 -0.54 1.27
C ALA A 80 17.59 -0.78 -0.21
N GLU A 81 16.58 -0.99 -1.07
CA GLU A 81 16.80 -1.18 -2.51
C GLU A 81 17.33 0.09 -3.18
N CYS A 82 16.82 1.28 -2.85
CA CYS A 82 17.37 2.53 -3.41
C CYS A 82 18.87 2.68 -3.13
N ARG A 83 19.30 2.41 -1.88
CA ARG A 83 20.73 2.47 -1.52
C ARG A 83 21.57 1.41 -2.21
N ARG A 84 20.97 0.25 -2.50
CA ARG A 84 21.63 -0.82 -3.23
C ARG A 84 21.80 -0.46 -4.70
N GLU A 85 20.75 0.05 -5.34
CA GLU A 85 20.78 0.53 -6.72
C GLU A 85 21.81 1.68 -6.90
N GLU A 86 21.86 2.63 -5.96
CA GLU A 86 22.85 3.70 -5.96
C GLU A 86 24.30 3.16 -5.93
N GLN A 87 24.53 2.08 -5.18
CA GLN A 87 25.84 1.41 -5.15
C GLN A 87 26.11 0.64 -6.45
N GLU A 88 25.12 -0.06 -7.00
CA GLU A 88 25.25 -0.83 -8.23
C GLU A 88 25.53 0.09 -9.43
N ILE A 89 24.98 1.31 -9.46
CA ILE A 89 25.31 2.35 -10.45
C ILE A 89 26.81 2.73 -10.41
N GLU A 90 27.43 2.80 -9.22
CA GLU A 90 28.84 3.15 -9.07
C GLU A 90 29.77 1.95 -9.32
N GLU A 91 29.40 0.78 -8.81
CA GLU A 91 30.24 -0.43 -8.82
C GLU A 91 30.15 -1.23 -10.13
N VAL A 92 28.97 -1.32 -10.73
CA VAL A 92 28.69 -2.13 -11.94
C VAL A 92 27.88 -1.37 -13.01
N PRO A 93 28.31 -0.17 -13.44
CA PRO A 93 27.53 0.73 -14.31
C PRO A 93 27.10 0.09 -15.64
N GLN A 94 27.90 -0.83 -16.20
CA GLN A 94 27.57 -1.50 -17.46
C GLN A 94 26.38 -2.45 -17.33
N ALA A 95 26.20 -3.06 -16.15
CA ALA A 95 25.06 -3.92 -15.87
C ALA A 95 23.79 -3.09 -15.72
N GLU A 96 23.85 -2.01 -14.95
CA GLU A 96 22.70 -1.09 -14.73
C GLU A 96 22.22 -0.43 -16.02
N VAL A 97 23.15 0.01 -16.88
CA VAL A 97 22.82 0.51 -18.22
C VAL A 97 22.09 -0.54 -19.06
N ALA A 98 22.51 -1.82 -18.98
CA ALA A 98 21.85 -2.90 -19.70
C ALA A 98 20.47 -3.23 -19.15
N GLU A 99 20.27 -3.10 -17.83
CA GLU A 99 18.99 -3.26 -17.15
C GLU A 99 18.00 -2.17 -17.58
N VAL A 100 18.39 -0.90 -17.47
CA VAL A 100 17.59 0.25 -17.92
C VAL A 100 17.27 0.17 -19.43
N ALA A 101 18.26 -0.22 -20.25
CA ALA A 101 18.04 -0.44 -21.68
C ALA A 101 16.98 -1.52 -21.94
N THR A 102 16.96 -2.59 -21.13
CA THR A 102 15.97 -3.66 -21.22
C THR A 102 14.57 -3.16 -20.87
N VAL A 103 14.43 -2.31 -19.84
CA VAL A 103 13.14 -1.67 -19.50
C VAL A 103 12.60 -0.86 -20.68
N PHE A 104 13.42 -0.02 -21.30
CA PHE A 104 12.97 0.78 -22.45
C PHE A 104 12.66 -0.05 -23.70
N ARG A 105 13.41 -1.13 -23.95
CA ARG A 105 13.06 -2.08 -25.03
C ARG A 105 11.70 -2.73 -24.79
N ASN A 106 11.35 -3.06 -23.54
CA ASN A 106 10.05 -3.63 -23.20
C ASN A 106 8.89 -2.64 -23.42
N TYR A 107 9.15 -1.34 -23.34
CA TYR A 107 8.20 -0.29 -23.75
C TYR A 107 8.13 -0.08 -25.27
N GLY A 108 8.90 -0.82 -26.05
CA GLY A 108 8.88 -0.77 -27.52
C GLY A 108 9.72 0.34 -28.14
N LEU A 109 10.66 0.94 -27.39
CA LEU A 109 11.57 1.95 -27.95
C LEU A 109 12.54 1.31 -28.95
N ALA A 110 12.79 2.02 -30.05
CA ALA A 110 13.82 1.66 -31.03
C ALA A 110 15.22 1.75 -30.39
N GLU A 111 16.13 0.85 -30.78
CA GLU A 111 17.48 0.74 -30.20
C GLU A 111 18.29 2.04 -30.28
N GLU A 112 18.03 2.87 -31.29
CA GLU A 112 18.64 4.20 -31.44
C GLU A 112 18.25 5.17 -30.32
N HIS A 113 17.00 5.10 -29.83
CA HIS A 113 16.51 5.94 -28.74
C HIS A 113 16.91 5.38 -27.37
N VAL A 114 16.96 4.05 -27.23
CA VAL A 114 17.42 3.41 -26.00
C VAL A 114 18.86 3.81 -25.69
N LYS A 115 19.77 3.68 -26.66
CA LYS A 115 21.18 4.08 -26.50
C LYS A 115 21.34 5.56 -26.19
N ALA A 116 20.57 6.43 -26.85
CA ALA A 116 20.63 7.87 -26.61
C ALA A 116 20.23 8.28 -25.18
N VAL A 117 19.39 7.49 -24.50
CA VAL A 117 18.93 7.75 -23.13
C VAL A 117 19.85 7.12 -22.09
N THR A 118 20.49 5.98 -22.41
CA THR A 118 21.39 5.27 -21.48
C THR A 118 22.84 5.71 -21.54
N ASP A 119 23.29 6.30 -22.66
CA ASP A 119 24.68 6.73 -22.86
C ASP A 119 24.91 8.22 -22.47
N ALA A 120 23.87 8.90 -21.97
CA ALA A 120 23.88 10.32 -21.55
C ALA A 120 24.33 10.49 -20.10
#